data_AF-A0A1M7IPI1-F1
#
_entry.id   AF-A0A1M7IPI1-F1
#
_cell.length_a   1.000
_cell.length_b   1.000
_cell.length_c   1.000
_cell.angle_alpha   90.00
_cell.angle_beta   90.00
_cell.angle_gamma   90.00
#
_symmetry.space_group_name_H-M   'P 1'
#
loop_
_entity.id
_entity.type
_entity.pdbx_description
1 polymer ?
#
loop_
_entity_poly.entity_id
_entity_poly.type
_entity_poly.pdbx_seq_one_letter_code
_entity_poly.pdbx_strand_id
1 'polypeptide(L)'
;MHIRVFTIICFLLAVMAGKASALTSYGTPSEAKPRTGKVFLDSWRAESERFADLQVLLEKDFLRFGKSEKMVKNIFYRAHQKLFRQYQQFTLDRDVLEKGLYDCVSGSLILATLLDHFGFVYEVKETSYHVFLEVWLNDKSLLLEVTDPRAGFIADAAQKSLYLSDFSRLADNLWEGEEFGPSFASPDIYQTIDLQNLLGLQYFNQAIRYFNEGNPLAAYQFSITALKYHDTERIRDFSLFLKQELVLAAN
;
A
#
# COMPACT_ATOMS: atom_id res chain seq x y z
N MET A 1 -53.63 -1.81 -54.23
CA MET A 1 -52.95 -1.43 -55.49
C MET A 1 -51.50 -1.91 -55.38
N HIS A 2 -51.15 -2.86 -56.25
CA HIS A 2 -49.82 -3.35 -56.67
C HIS A 2 -48.65 -3.58 -55.68
N ILE A 3 -48.40 -4.88 -55.51
CA ILE A 3 -47.11 -5.60 -55.43
C ILE A 3 -45.98 -4.94 -56.25
N ARG A 4 -44.75 -4.92 -55.70
CA ARG A 4 -43.56 -5.53 -56.34
C ARG A 4 -42.36 -5.66 -55.40
N VAL A 5 -41.98 -6.93 -55.24
CA VAL A 5 -40.69 -7.47 -54.81
C VAL A 5 -39.59 -7.04 -55.79
N PHE A 6 -38.39 -6.70 -55.31
CA PHE A 6 -37.15 -7.06 -56.00
C PHE A 6 -36.00 -7.27 -55.02
N THR A 7 -35.52 -8.51 -55.06
CA THR A 7 -34.31 -9.06 -54.46
C THR A 7 -33.07 -8.46 -55.11
N ILE A 8 -32.08 -8.03 -54.33
CA ILE A 8 -30.66 -8.12 -54.74
C ILE A 8 -29.88 -8.77 -53.60
N ILE A 9 -29.39 -9.97 -53.94
CA ILE A 9 -28.39 -10.75 -53.25
C ILE A 9 -27.04 -10.04 -53.44
N CYS A 10 -26.30 -9.81 -52.36
CA CYS A 10 -24.85 -9.72 -52.44
C CYS A 10 -24.23 -10.43 -51.24
N PHE A 11 -23.59 -11.56 -51.55
CA PHE A 11 -22.70 -12.33 -50.70
C PHE A 11 -21.50 -11.49 -50.27
N LEU A 12 -21.12 -11.55 -48.98
CA LEU A 12 -19.72 -11.58 -48.57
C LEU A 12 -19.58 -12.07 -47.12
N LEU A 13 -19.14 -13.34 -47.03
CA LEU A 13 -18.19 -13.96 -46.10
C LEU A 13 -18.31 -13.72 -44.58
N ALA A 14 -18.40 -14.86 -43.91
CA ALA A 14 -18.36 -15.08 -42.48
C ALA A 14 -17.05 -14.65 -41.81
N VAL A 15 -17.17 -14.15 -40.57
CA VAL A 15 -16.31 -14.57 -39.46
C VAL A 15 -17.21 -14.84 -38.25
N MET A 16 -17.36 -16.11 -37.93
CA MET A 16 -17.76 -16.57 -36.59
C MET A 16 -16.52 -16.47 -35.71
N ALA A 17 -16.58 -15.68 -34.64
CA ALA A 17 -15.73 -15.85 -33.47
C ALA A 17 -16.50 -15.34 -32.24
N GLY A 18 -16.72 -16.25 -31.29
CA GLY A 18 -17.58 -16.05 -30.13
C GLY A 18 -17.08 -14.93 -29.21
N LYS A 19 -18.02 -14.15 -28.68
CA LYS A 19 -17.79 -13.33 -27.50
C LYS A 19 -17.83 -14.23 -26.27
N ALA A 20 -16.67 -14.77 -25.91
CA ALA A 20 -16.46 -15.38 -24.60
C ALA A 20 -15.95 -14.31 -23.63
N SER A 21 -16.75 -14.11 -22.57
CA SER A 21 -16.45 -13.59 -21.24
C SER A 21 -15.03 -13.05 -20.97
N ALA A 22 -14.93 -11.76 -20.66
CA ALA A 22 -13.77 -11.20 -19.96
C ALA A 22 -13.82 -11.62 -18.48
N LEU A 23 -13.39 -12.85 -18.20
CA LEU A 23 -12.92 -13.25 -16.88
C LEU A 23 -11.51 -12.66 -16.70
N THR A 24 -11.43 -11.52 -16.03
CA THR A 24 -10.14 -11.00 -15.54
C THR A 24 -9.61 -11.94 -14.47
N SER A 25 -8.44 -12.51 -14.76
CA SER A 25 -7.74 -13.50 -13.95
C SER A 25 -7.35 -12.93 -12.58
N TYR A 26 -7.82 -13.57 -11.51
CA TYR A 26 -7.18 -13.48 -10.21
C TYR A 26 -5.80 -14.12 -10.33
N GLY A 27 -4.75 -13.29 -10.29
CA GLY A 27 -3.37 -13.76 -10.33
C GLY A 27 -3.06 -14.67 -9.14
N THR A 28 -2.45 -15.81 -9.42
CA THR A 28 -1.82 -16.66 -8.41
C THR A 28 -0.71 -15.88 -7.69
N PRO A 29 -0.53 -16.03 -6.36
CA PRO A 29 0.55 -15.37 -5.66
C PRO A 29 1.92 -15.71 -6.26
N SER A 30 2.65 -14.66 -6.65
CA SER A 30 4.03 -14.71 -7.14
C SER A 30 4.94 -15.48 -6.17
N GLU A 31 5.93 -16.15 -6.74
CA GLU A 31 7.01 -16.90 -6.06
C GLU A 31 7.57 -16.18 -4.83
N ALA A 32 8.00 -16.96 -3.82
CA ALA A 32 8.45 -16.48 -2.51
C ALA A 32 9.59 -15.45 -2.63
N LYS A 33 9.25 -14.18 -2.42
CA LYS A 33 10.20 -13.06 -2.35
C LYS A 33 11.22 -13.25 -1.20
N PRO A 34 12.44 -12.72 -1.33
CA PRO A 34 13.43 -12.77 -0.26
C PRO A 34 12.91 -12.07 1.01
N ARG A 35 13.04 -12.73 2.16
CA ARG A 35 12.59 -12.27 3.48
C ARG A 35 13.48 -11.16 4.04
N THR A 36 13.30 -9.94 3.55
CA THR A 36 14.02 -8.75 4.01
C THR A 36 13.58 -8.31 5.41
N GLY A 37 12.41 -8.77 5.90
CA GLY A 37 11.87 -8.42 7.21
C GLY A 37 12.75 -8.82 8.39
N LYS A 38 13.57 -9.87 8.23
CA LYS A 38 14.44 -10.37 9.33
C LYS A 38 15.40 -9.31 9.86
N VAL A 39 15.96 -8.46 8.99
CA VAL A 39 16.92 -7.43 9.40
C VAL A 39 16.25 -6.39 10.31
N PHE A 40 15.05 -5.93 9.93
CA PHE A 40 14.25 -5.02 10.74
C PHE A 40 13.87 -5.66 12.07
N LEU A 41 13.42 -6.90 12.04
CA LEU A 41 12.99 -7.63 13.22
C LEU A 41 14.09 -7.74 14.28
N ASP A 42 15.32 -8.10 13.87
CA ASP A 42 16.45 -8.23 14.79
C ASP A 42 16.85 -6.87 15.40
N SER A 43 16.88 -5.80 14.60
CA SER A 43 17.17 -4.43 15.07
C SER A 43 16.10 -3.92 16.02
N TRP A 44 14.82 -3.98 15.64
CA TRP A 44 13.71 -3.49 16.47
C TRP A 44 13.57 -4.24 17.79
N ARG A 45 13.87 -5.55 17.79
CA ARG A 45 13.93 -6.34 19.02
C ARG A 45 15.04 -5.87 19.96
N ALA A 46 16.20 -5.50 19.43
CA ALA A 46 17.30 -4.99 20.23
C ALA A 46 17.04 -3.56 20.75
N GLU A 47 16.30 -2.75 19.99
CA GLU A 47 16.10 -1.32 20.26
C GLU A 47 14.83 -1.01 21.07
N SER A 48 13.84 -1.92 21.12
CA SER A 48 12.56 -1.66 21.78
C SER A 48 12.07 -2.85 22.61
N GLU A 49 12.02 -2.67 23.93
CA GLU A 49 11.41 -3.64 24.86
C GLU A 49 9.94 -3.92 24.51
N ARG A 50 9.19 -2.89 24.07
CA ARG A 50 7.79 -3.03 23.66
C ARG A 50 7.64 -3.94 22.44
N PHE A 51 8.57 -3.85 21.48
CA PHE A 51 8.60 -4.71 20.32
C PHE A 51 9.05 -6.13 20.70
N ALA A 52 10.07 -6.28 21.53
CA ALA A 52 10.52 -7.58 22.03
C ALA A 52 9.38 -8.34 22.75
N ASP A 53 8.64 -7.64 23.61
CA ASP A 53 7.45 -8.16 24.29
C ASP A 53 6.36 -8.60 23.29
N LEU A 54 6.07 -7.76 22.28
CA LEU A 54 5.13 -8.08 21.22
C LEU A 54 5.55 -9.36 20.50
N GLN A 55 6.82 -9.45 20.10
CA GLN A 55 7.34 -10.61 19.39
C GLN A 55 7.18 -11.89 20.21
N VAL A 56 7.53 -11.88 21.50
CA VAL A 56 7.35 -13.04 22.39
C VAL A 56 5.88 -13.49 22.45
N LEU A 57 4.94 -12.56 22.50
CA LEU A 57 3.51 -12.88 22.47
C LEU A 57 3.08 -13.50 21.13
N LEU A 58 3.58 -12.96 20.03
CA LEU A 58 3.27 -13.45 18.69
C LEU A 58 3.89 -14.82 18.41
N GLU A 59 5.11 -15.09 18.88
CA GLU A 59 5.71 -16.43 18.78
C GLU A 59 4.86 -17.49 19.49
N LYS A 60 4.37 -17.18 20.70
CA LYS A 60 3.46 -18.07 21.44
C LYS A 60 2.14 -18.29 20.70
N ASP A 61 1.58 -17.23 20.11
CA ASP A 61 0.38 -17.33 19.31
C ASP A 61 0.61 -18.15 18.03
N PHE A 62 1.76 -18.00 17.38
CA PHE A 62 2.10 -18.73 16.16
C PHE A 62 2.24 -20.23 16.42
N LEU A 63 2.86 -20.62 17.53
CA LEU A 63 2.92 -22.02 17.94
C LEU A 63 1.53 -22.66 18.13
N ARG A 64 0.53 -21.86 18.52
CA ARG A 64 -0.84 -22.32 18.74
C ARG A 64 -1.71 -22.29 17.49
N PHE A 65 -1.54 -21.28 16.64
CA PHE A 65 -2.48 -20.96 15.57
C PHE A 65 -1.89 -21.11 14.16
N GLY A 66 -0.57 -21.22 14.02
CA GLY A 66 0.12 -21.32 12.74
C GLY A 66 -0.27 -20.21 11.76
N LYS A 67 -0.26 -20.54 10.45
CA LYS A 67 -0.69 -19.62 9.38
C LYS A 67 -2.22 -19.57 9.24
N SER A 68 -2.90 -19.11 10.28
CA SER A 68 -4.36 -18.97 10.30
C SER A 68 -4.82 -17.52 10.37
N GLU A 69 -6.10 -17.29 10.06
CA GLU A 69 -6.74 -15.98 10.23
C GLU A 69 -6.62 -15.47 11.67
N LYS A 70 -6.74 -16.37 12.65
CA LYS A 70 -6.59 -16.01 14.06
C LYS A 70 -5.20 -15.45 14.36
N MET A 71 -4.17 -16.00 13.75
CA MET A 71 -2.80 -15.49 13.90
C MET A 71 -2.65 -14.11 13.27
N VAL A 72 -3.18 -13.90 12.05
CA VAL A 72 -3.14 -12.58 11.41
C VAL A 72 -3.90 -11.53 12.23
N LYS A 73 -5.06 -11.91 12.77
CA LYS A 73 -5.83 -11.08 13.71
C LYS A 73 -5.02 -10.72 14.95
N ASN A 74 -4.28 -11.68 15.50
CA ASN A 74 -3.42 -11.43 16.67
C ASN A 74 -2.24 -10.51 16.34
N ILE A 75 -1.60 -10.66 15.17
CA ILE A 75 -0.58 -9.71 14.68
C ILE A 75 -1.14 -8.29 14.68
N PHE A 76 -2.31 -8.10 14.05
CA PHE A 76 -2.95 -6.79 13.94
C PHE A 76 -3.27 -6.17 15.30
N TYR A 77 -4.06 -6.83 16.13
CA TYR A 77 -4.55 -6.23 17.38
C TYR A 77 -3.47 -6.13 18.46
N ARG A 78 -2.52 -7.05 18.52
CA ARG A 78 -1.42 -6.94 19.50
C ARG A 78 -0.43 -5.85 19.11
N ALA A 79 -0.15 -5.66 17.81
CA ALA A 79 0.66 -4.53 17.36
C ALA A 79 0.01 -3.20 17.76
N HIS A 80 -1.31 -3.06 17.58
CA HIS A 80 -2.05 -1.90 18.07
C HIS A 80 -1.94 -1.73 19.59
N GLN A 81 -2.16 -2.80 20.35
CA GLN A 81 -2.10 -2.74 21.81
C GLN A 81 -0.70 -2.39 22.33
N LYS A 82 0.36 -2.88 21.68
CA LYS A 82 1.74 -2.80 22.17
C LYS A 82 2.54 -1.65 21.59
N LEU A 83 2.30 -1.26 20.35
CA LEU A 83 3.12 -0.31 19.59
C LEU A 83 2.33 0.94 19.20
N PHE A 84 1.21 0.79 18.48
CA PHE A 84 0.48 1.90 17.87
C PHE A 84 -0.40 2.65 18.86
N ARG A 85 0.11 3.74 19.45
CA ARG A 85 -0.60 4.53 20.48
C ARG A 85 -1.38 5.69 19.89
N GLN A 86 -0.75 6.48 19.03
CA GLN A 86 -1.34 7.70 18.50
C GLN A 86 -0.98 7.85 17.02
N TYR A 87 -1.99 8.14 16.21
CA TYR A 87 -1.78 8.47 14.81
C TYR A 87 -1.10 9.83 14.68
N GLN A 88 -0.02 9.88 13.90
CA GLN A 88 0.68 11.10 13.53
C GLN A 88 1.30 10.89 12.15
N GLN A 89 1.03 11.80 11.22
CA GLN A 89 1.60 11.74 9.87
C GLN A 89 3.12 11.91 9.88
N PHE A 90 3.76 11.35 8.85
CA PHE A 90 5.20 11.47 8.60
C PHE A 90 6.04 10.92 9.77
N THR A 91 5.64 9.77 10.29
CA THR A 91 6.39 9.05 11.32
C THR A 91 7.38 8.09 10.70
N LEU A 92 8.45 7.81 11.43
CA LEU A 92 9.35 6.70 11.14
C LEU A 92 8.99 5.48 12.00
N ASP A 93 9.43 4.30 11.61
CA ASP A 93 9.41 3.08 12.43
C ASP A 93 9.99 3.31 13.84
N ARG A 94 11.09 4.06 13.97
CA ARG A 94 11.63 4.42 15.29
C ARG A 94 10.65 5.21 16.17
N ASP A 95 9.81 6.07 15.59
CA ASP A 95 8.81 6.83 16.36
C ASP A 95 7.70 5.90 16.86
N VAL A 96 7.37 4.85 16.11
CA VAL A 96 6.47 3.79 16.55
C VAL A 96 7.07 3.04 17.74
N LEU A 97 8.33 2.65 17.63
CA LEU A 97 9.01 1.81 18.62
C LEU A 97 9.27 2.55 19.93
N GLU A 98 9.72 3.80 19.86
CA GLU A 98 10.07 4.63 21.02
C GLU A 98 8.81 5.27 21.64
N LYS A 99 7.99 5.93 20.82
CA LYS A 99 6.91 6.83 21.28
C LYS A 99 5.51 6.25 21.05
N GLY A 100 5.38 5.29 20.15
CA GLY A 100 4.09 4.77 19.70
C GLY A 100 3.35 5.69 18.73
N LEU A 101 4.06 6.64 18.10
CA LEU A 101 3.52 7.48 17.05
C LEU A 101 3.62 6.74 15.73
N TYR A 102 2.51 6.64 14.99
CA TYR A 102 2.45 5.87 13.75
C TYR A 102 1.56 6.54 12.71
N ASP A 103 1.77 6.21 11.43
CA ASP A 103 0.86 6.52 10.33
C ASP A 103 0.58 5.25 9.52
N CYS A 104 -0.11 5.40 8.38
CA CYS A 104 -0.42 4.29 7.49
C CYS A 104 0.84 3.58 6.97
N VAL A 105 1.93 4.30 6.72
CA VAL A 105 3.16 3.75 6.15
C VAL A 105 3.99 3.06 7.22
N SER A 106 4.33 3.75 8.31
CA SER A 106 5.14 3.20 9.39
C SER A 106 4.43 2.04 10.11
N GLY A 107 3.11 2.14 10.28
CA GLY A 107 2.29 1.06 10.80
C GLY A 107 2.27 -0.15 9.88
N SER A 108 2.08 0.06 8.57
CA SER A 108 2.09 -1.04 7.59
C SER A 108 3.46 -1.69 7.49
N LEU A 109 4.56 -0.94 7.66
CA LEU A 109 5.92 -1.48 7.63
C LEU A 109 6.13 -2.47 8.76
N ILE A 110 5.69 -2.13 9.97
CA ILE A 110 5.75 -3.00 11.14
C ILE A 110 4.91 -4.26 10.92
N LEU A 111 3.66 -4.12 10.46
CA LEU A 111 2.78 -5.27 10.21
C LEU A 111 3.29 -6.17 9.09
N ALA A 112 3.75 -5.61 7.96
CA ALA A 112 4.33 -6.33 6.84
C ALA A 112 5.58 -7.12 7.26
N THR A 113 6.43 -6.53 8.11
CA THR A 113 7.61 -7.20 8.67
C THR A 113 7.23 -8.39 9.54
N LEU A 114 6.21 -8.25 10.39
CA LEU A 114 5.70 -9.34 11.22
C LEU A 114 5.08 -10.46 10.37
N LEU A 115 4.33 -10.11 9.32
CA LEU A 115 3.76 -11.07 8.37
C LEU A 115 4.85 -11.84 7.62
N ASP A 116 5.87 -11.14 7.14
CA ASP A 116 7.05 -11.74 6.46
C ASP A 116 7.77 -12.73 7.37
N HIS A 117 7.99 -12.35 8.64
CA HIS A 117 8.64 -13.20 9.65
C HIS A 117 7.89 -14.52 9.87
N PHE A 118 6.56 -14.46 10.07
CA PHE A 118 5.73 -15.65 10.23
C PHE A 118 5.41 -16.38 8.90
N GLY A 119 5.92 -15.87 7.78
CA GLY A 119 5.81 -16.47 6.45
C GLY A 119 4.40 -16.42 5.87
N PHE A 120 3.61 -15.40 6.19
CA PHE A 120 2.35 -15.13 5.50
C PHE A 120 2.60 -14.61 4.10
N VAL A 121 1.73 -14.96 3.16
CA VAL A 121 1.70 -14.37 1.83
C VAL A 121 0.87 -13.09 1.93
N TYR A 122 1.47 -11.95 1.61
CA TYR A 122 0.80 -10.66 1.68
C TYR A 122 1.25 -9.74 0.55
N GLU A 123 0.44 -8.73 0.28
CA GLU A 123 0.73 -7.63 -0.61
C GLU A 123 0.53 -6.31 0.15
N VAL A 124 1.37 -5.33 -0.16
CA VAL A 124 1.13 -3.94 0.26
C VAL A 124 0.44 -3.26 -0.91
N LYS A 125 -0.74 -2.67 -0.66
CA LYS A 125 -1.47 -1.87 -1.64
C LYS A 125 -1.16 -0.42 -1.39
N GLU A 126 -0.54 0.23 -2.36
CA GLU A 126 -0.33 1.67 -2.38
C GLU A 126 -1.41 2.33 -3.22
N THR A 127 -1.97 3.41 -2.67
CA THR A 127 -2.84 4.33 -3.37
C THR A 127 -2.26 5.74 -3.39
N SER A 128 -2.88 6.69 -4.09
CA SER A 128 -2.42 8.09 -4.18
C SER A 128 -2.13 8.71 -2.81
N TYR A 129 -2.95 8.41 -1.80
CA TYR A 129 -2.88 9.03 -0.46
C TYR A 129 -2.87 8.04 0.71
N HIS A 130 -2.82 6.74 0.44
CA HIS A 130 -3.02 5.72 1.48
C HIS A 130 -2.32 4.40 1.18
N VAL A 131 -2.04 3.62 2.22
CA VAL A 131 -1.51 2.26 2.10
C VAL A 131 -2.24 1.31 3.03
N PHE A 132 -2.46 0.07 2.58
CA PHE A 132 -3.03 -1.01 3.39
C PHE A 132 -2.41 -2.35 2.98
N LEU A 133 -2.62 -3.40 3.80
CA LEU A 133 -2.10 -4.74 3.51
C LEU A 133 -3.23 -5.68 3.09
N GLU A 134 -2.98 -6.54 2.12
CA GLU A 134 -3.83 -7.67 1.79
C GLU A 134 -3.09 -8.97 2.10
N VAL A 135 -3.67 -9.83 2.93
CA VAL A 135 -3.05 -11.11 3.36
C VAL A 135 -3.84 -12.27 2.79
N TRP A 136 -3.16 -13.20 2.12
CA TRP A 136 -3.75 -14.37 1.50
C TRP A 136 -3.73 -15.57 2.44
N LEU A 137 -4.88 -16.21 2.63
CA LEU A 137 -5.08 -17.42 3.43
C LEU A 137 -5.87 -18.43 2.61
N ASN A 138 -5.19 -19.45 2.09
CA ASN A 138 -5.78 -20.52 1.27
C ASN A 138 -6.61 -19.96 0.10
N ASP A 139 -7.94 -19.97 0.24
CA ASP A 139 -8.96 -19.62 -0.74
C ASP A 139 -9.54 -18.21 -0.56
N LYS A 140 -9.05 -17.45 0.42
CA LYS A 140 -9.52 -16.08 0.68
C LYS A 140 -8.37 -15.12 0.97
N SER A 141 -8.67 -13.83 0.95
CA SER A 141 -7.80 -12.80 1.48
C SER A 141 -8.54 -11.87 2.43
N LEU A 142 -7.77 -11.26 3.33
CA LEU A 142 -8.23 -10.28 4.32
C LEU A 142 -7.44 -8.99 4.15
N LEU A 143 -8.02 -7.86 4.56
CA LEU A 143 -7.34 -6.57 4.56
C LEU A 143 -6.94 -6.14 5.98
N LEU A 144 -5.80 -5.46 6.08
CA LEU A 144 -5.33 -4.79 7.28
C LEU A 144 -5.19 -3.30 6.99
N GLU A 145 -6.14 -2.53 7.53
CA GLU A 145 -6.13 -1.07 7.60
C GLU A 145 -5.51 -0.67 8.94
N VAL A 146 -4.23 -0.30 8.94
CA VAL A 146 -3.51 -0.02 10.19
C VAL A 146 -3.98 1.25 10.89
N THR A 147 -4.64 2.17 10.20
CA THR A 147 -5.10 3.43 10.81
C THR A 147 -6.45 3.31 11.50
N ASP A 148 -7.13 2.17 11.35
CA ASP A 148 -8.36 1.84 12.08
C ASP A 148 -8.11 0.70 13.09
N PRO A 149 -7.78 1.01 14.36
CA PRO A 149 -7.50 0.00 15.38
C PRO A 149 -8.71 -0.88 15.74
N ARG A 150 -9.93 -0.49 15.36
CA ARG A 150 -11.16 -1.19 15.75
C ARG A 150 -11.66 -2.08 14.62
N ALA A 151 -11.88 -1.50 13.44
CA ALA A 151 -12.47 -2.18 12.29
C ALA A 151 -11.47 -2.46 11.16
N GLY A 152 -10.19 -2.10 11.32
CA GLY A 152 -9.20 -2.27 10.27
C GLY A 152 -8.74 -3.70 10.01
N PHE A 153 -9.18 -4.68 10.79
CA PHE A 153 -9.08 -6.10 10.42
C PHE A 153 -10.33 -6.52 9.66
N ILE A 154 -10.23 -6.60 8.32
CA ILE A 154 -11.39 -6.83 7.44
C ILE A 154 -11.27 -8.21 6.80
N ALA A 155 -11.96 -9.20 7.38
CA ALA A 155 -11.99 -10.58 6.87
C ALA A 155 -13.31 -10.95 6.15
N ASP A 156 -14.36 -10.16 6.35
CA ASP A 156 -15.64 -10.36 5.68
C ASP A 156 -15.59 -9.88 4.22
N ALA A 157 -16.12 -10.68 3.30
CA ALA A 157 -16.04 -10.40 1.87
C ALA A 157 -16.86 -9.16 1.46
N ALA A 158 -18.01 -8.92 2.09
CA ALA A 158 -18.85 -7.77 1.76
C ALA A 158 -18.21 -6.47 2.28
N GLN A 159 -17.68 -6.49 3.51
CA GLN A 159 -16.92 -5.36 4.07
C GLN A 159 -15.67 -5.06 3.25
N LYS A 160 -14.95 -6.09 2.81
CA LYS A 160 -13.80 -5.93 1.91
C LYS A 160 -14.21 -5.28 0.59
N SER A 161 -15.28 -5.75 -0.05
CA SER A 161 -15.77 -5.17 -1.29
C SER A 161 -16.17 -3.71 -1.13
N LEU A 162 -16.80 -3.37 -0.01
CA LEU A 162 -17.16 -2.00 0.32
C LEU A 162 -15.92 -1.12 0.48
N TYR A 163 -14.95 -1.56 1.29
CA TYR A 163 -13.69 -0.85 1.50
C TYR A 163 -12.94 -0.61 0.19
N LEU A 164 -12.85 -1.63 -0.68
CA LEU A 164 -12.17 -1.50 -1.97
C LEU A 164 -12.93 -0.59 -2.96
N SER A 165 -14.26 -0.48 -2.84
CA SER A 165 -15.07 0.36 -3.73
C SER A 165 -14.80 1.85 -3.55
N ASP A 166 -14.32 2.27 -2.38
CA ASP A 166 -13.97 3.67 -2.12
C ASP A 166 -12.75 4.12 -2.95
N PHE A 167 -11.83 3.19 -3.27
CA PHE A 167 -10.66 3.49 -4.10
C PHE A 167 -10.98 3.40 -5.60
N SER A 168 -11.88 2.51 -6.02
CA SER A 168 -12.30 2.44 -7.43
C SER A 168 -13.15 3.64 -7.84
N ARG A 169 -14.01 4.14 -6.94
CA ARG A 169 -14.83 5.33 -7.21
C ARG A 169 -14.01 6.62 -7.31
N LEU A 170 -12.86 6.70 -6.67
CA LEU A 170 -11.97 7.86 -6.79
C LEU A 170 -11.42 7.98 -8.22
N ALA A 171 -11.06 6.84 -8.84
CA ALA A 171 -10.59 6.77 -10.21
C ALA A 171 -11.67 7.12 -11.25
N ASP A 172 -12.94 6.82 -10.97
CA ASP A 172 -14.05 7.05 -11.90
C ASP A 172 -14.64 8.48 -11.83
N ASN A 173 -14.58 9.17 -10.68
CA ASN A 173 -15.26 10.47 -10.47
C ASN A 173 -14.44 11.71 -10.87
N LEU A 174 -13.18 11.58 -11.27
CA LEU A 174 -12.32 12.73 -11.62
C LEU A 174 -12.31 13.11 -13.11
N TRP A 175 -13.09 12.41 -13.95
CA TRP A 175 -13.35 12.84 -15.33
C TRP A 175 -14.37 13.99 -15.43
N GLU A 176 -15.05 14.34 -14.34
CA GLU A 176 -16.00 15.46 -14.30
C GLU A 176 -15.70 16.42 -13.13
N GLY A 177 -14.71 17.29 -13.34
CA GLY A 177 -14.66 18.61 -12.70
C GLY A 177 -13.87 18.74 -11.40
N GLU A 178 -12.71 19.39 -11.48
CA GLU A 178 -12.43 20.72 -10.88
C GLU A 178 -10.92 21.02 -11.01
N GLU A 179 -10.60 22.20 -11.56
CA GLU A 179 -9.24 22.70 -11.73
C GLU A 179 -8.65 23.11 -10.38
N PHE A 180 -7.82 22.25 -9.78
CA PHE A 180 -6.84 22.68 -8.79
C PHE A 180 -5.52 23.03 -9.51
N GLY A 181 -5.16 24.33 -9.46
CA GLY A 181 -3.93 24.87 -10.08
C GLY A 181 -2.65 24.18 -9.62
N PRO A 182 -1.51 24.44 -10.30
CA PRO A 182 -0.60 23.42 -10.83
C PRO A 182 -0.41 22.26 -9.85
N SER A 183 -1.41 21.39 -9.81
CA SER A 183 -1.37 20.19 -9.01
C SER A 183 -0.37 19.28 -9.69
N PHE A 184 0.55 18.69 -8.93
CA PHE A 184 1.20 17.46 -9.33
C PHE A 184 0.09 16.40 -9.41
N ALA A 185 -0.72 16.46 -10.46
CA ALA A 185 -1.79 15.55 -10.77
C ALA A 185 -1.15 14.27 -11.31
N SER A 186 -0.45 13.57 -10.43
CA SER A 186 -0.04 12.20 -10.70
C SER A 186 -1.32 11.38 -10.95
N PRO A 187 -1.32 10.46 -11.92
CA PRO A 187 -2.45 9.55 -12.12
C PRO A 187 -2.73 8.79 -10.83
N ASP A 188 -3.98 8.38 -10.64
CA ASP A 188 -4.35 7.60 -9.46
C ASP A 188 -3.46 6.37 -9.33
N ILE A 189 -2.73 6.31 -8.23
CA ILE A 189 -1.87 5.18 -7.92
C ILE A 189 -2.79 4.11 -7.35
N TYR A 190 -2.73 2.91 -7.91
CA TYR A 190 -3.22 1.70 -7.29
C TYR A 190 -2.31 0.55 -7.69
N GLN A 191 -1.32 0.26 -6.84
CA GLN A 191 -0.28 -0.70 -7.17
C GLN A 191 0.08 -1.59 -5.99
N THR A 192 0.57 -2.80 -6.31
CA THR A 192 1.18 -3.67 -5.31
C THR A 192 2.65 -3.30 -5.17
N ILE A 193 3.07 -3.01 -3.94
CA ILE A 193 4.47 -2.74 -3.59
C ILE A 193 4.99 -3.77 -2.58
N ASP A 194 6.30 -3.79 -2.36
CA ASP A 194 6.92 -4.65 -1.35
C ASP A 194 7.45 -3.87 -0.13
N LEU A 195 8.08 -4.60 0.79
CA LEU A 195 8.62 -4.04 2.04
C LEU A 195 9.70 -2.98 1.79
N GLN A 196 10.53 -3.15 0.74
CA GLN A 196 11.54 -2.15 0.40
C GLN A 196 10.87 -0.89 -0.13
N ASN A 197 9.86 -1.03 -0.98
CA ASN A 197 9.11 0.12 -1.47
C ASN A 197 8.42 0.88 -0.32
N LEU A 198 7.87 0.17 0.67
CA LEU A 198 7.22 0.78 1.83
C LEU A 198 8.22 1.58 2.69
N LEU A 199 9.47 1.11 2.83
CA LEU A 199 10.56 1.90 3.41
C LEU A 199 10.84 3.16 2.58
N GLY A 200 10.83 3.04 1.24
CA GLY A 200 10.94 4.19 0.34
C GLY A 200 9.84 5.23 0.56
N LEU A 201 8.59 4.79 0.74
CA LEU A 201 7.47 5.67 1.09
C LEU A 201 7.65 6.35 2.44
N GLN A 202 8.22 5.65 3.43
CA GLN A 202 8.52 6.26 4.73
C GLN A 202 9.52 7.43 4.59
N TYR A 203 10.56 7.27 3.75
CA TYR A 203 11.49 8.37 3.44
C TYR A 203 10.85 9.46 2.59
N PHE A 204 9.98 9.12 1.65
CA PHE A 204 9.26 10.11 0.85
C PHE A 204 8.33 10.98 1.73
N ASN A 205 7.65 10.36 2.69
CA ASN A 205 6.88 11.07 3.70
C ASN A 205 7.73 12.05 4.52
N GLN A 206 8.96 11.68 4.90
CA GLN A 206 9.89 12.62 5.53
C GLN A 206 10.28 13.77 4.59
N ALA A 207 10.49 13.50 3.30
CA ALA A 207 10.81 14.54 2.33
C ALA A 207 9.69 15.60 2.28
N ILE A 208 8.43 15.16 2.21
CA ILE A 208 7.25 16.04 2.24
C ILE A 208 7.21 16.84 3.55
N ARG A 209 7.41 16.17 4.69
CA ARG A 209 7.43 16.84 5.99
C ARG A 209 8.45 17.98 6.05
N TYR A 210 9.71 17.70 5.70
CA TYR A 210 10.77 18.71 5.75
C TYR A 210 10.54 19.84 4.74
N PHE A 211 9.94 19.55 3.59
CA PHE A 211 9.54 20.58 2.66
C PHE A 211 8.49 21.53 3.29
N ASN A 212 7.45 20.96 3.91
CA ASN A 212 6.41 21.74 4.59
C ASN A 212 6.94 22.54 5.79
N GLU A 213 8.00 22.04 6.45
CA GLU A 213 8.70 22.73 7.54
C GLU A 213 9.69 23.82 7.04
N GLY A 214 9.78 24.05 5.72
CA GLY A 214 10.66 25.07 5.14
C GLY A 214 12.14 24.67 5.12
N ASN A 215 12.43 23.37 5.13
CA ASN A 215 13.78 22.82 5.06
C ASN A 215 14.00 22.03 3.74
N PRO A 216 14.16 22.73 2.60
CA PRO A 216 14.25 22.11 1.27
C PRO A 216 15.50 21.23 1.11
N LEU A 217 16.58 21.50 1.85
CA LEU A 217 17.80 20.70 1.79
C LEU A 217 17.56 19.30 2.39
N ALA A 218 16.98 19.25 3.60
CA ALA A 218 16.61 17.98 4.22
C ALA A 218 15.56 17.25 3.37
N ALA A 219 14.55 17.98 2.87
CA ALA A 219 13.55 17.43 1.97
C ALA A 219 14.19 16.70 0.77
N TYR A 220 15.14 17.36 0.10
CA TYR A 220 15.83 16.78 -1.06
C TYR A 220 16.67 15.56 -0.68
N GLN A 221 17.38 15.60 0.44
CA GLN A 221 18.16 14.45 0.92
C GLN A 221 17.27 13.23 1.20
N PHE A 222 16.11 13.45 1.81
CA PHE A 222 15.13 12.39 2.05
C PHE A 222 14.50 11.88 0.75
N SER A 223 14.20 12.76 -0.20
CA SER A 223 13.62 12.35 -1.50
C SER A 223 14.59 11.50 -2.32
N ILE A 224 15.87 11.86 -2.34
CA ILE A 224 16.93 11.06 -2.97
C ILE A 224 17.10 9.70 -2.27
N THR A 225 16.93 9.65 -0.95
CA THR A 225 16.96 8.38 -0.21
C THR A 225 15.75 7.52 -0.55
N ALA A 226 14.56 8.11 -0.65
CA ALA A 226 13.35 7.41 -1.08
C ALA A 226 13.52 6.75 -2.46
N LEU A 227 14.12 7.44 -3.43
CA LEU A 227 14.41 6.90 -4.77
C LEU A 227 15.28 5.64 -4.78
N LYS A 228 16.10 5.40 -3.74
CA LYS A 228 16.90 4.17 -3.64
C LYS A 228 16.06 2.93 -3.37
N TYR A 229 14.88 3.11 -2.79
CA TYR A 229 14.01 2.04 -2.30
C TYR A 229 12.69 1.96 -3.06
N HIS A 230 12.20 3.10 -3.55
CA HIS A 230 10.97 3.20 -4.30
C HIS A 230 11.12 4.26 -5.39
N ASP A 231 11.44 3.81 -6.59
CA ASP A 231 11.73 4.69 -7.72
C ASP A 231 10.50 4.90 -8.60
N THR A 232 9.64 5.86 -8.21
CA THR A 232 8.42 6.21 -8.94
C THR A 232 8.49 7.62 -9.52
N GLU A 233 7.68 7.88 -10.55
CA GLU A 233 7.53 9.20 -11.18
C GLU A 233 7.24 10.29 -10.15
N ARG A 234 6.27 10.08 -9.25
CA ARG A 234 5.94 11.01 -8.15
C ARG A 234 7.16 11.42 -7.31
N ILE A 235 8.02 10.46 -6.96
CA ILE A 235 9.20 10.73 -6.11
C ILE A 235 10.31 11.40 -6.94
N ARG A 236 10.48 11.01 -8.22
CA ARG A 236 11.44 11.64 -9.12
C ARG A 236 11.10 13.11 -9.35
N ASP A 237 9.85 13.40 -9.67
CA ASP A 237 9.37 14.75 -9.96
C ASP A 237 9.50 15.66 -8.76
N PHE A 238 9.10 15.18 -7.57
CA PHE A 238 9.28 15.93 -6.33
C PHE A 238 10.78 16.18 -6.03
N SER A 239 11.64 15.19 -6.26
CA SER A 239 13.09 15.35 -6.08
C SER A 239 13.68 16.38 -7.06
N LEU A 240 13.23 16.39 -8.31
CA LEU A 240 13.65 17.35 -9.33
C LEU A 240 13.20 18.76 -8.97
N PHE A 241 11.95 18.92 -8.53
CA PHE A 241 11.42 20.19 -8.03
C PHE A 241 12.26 20.74 -6.87
N LEU A 242 12.50 19.93 -5.83
CA LEU A 242 13.33 20.32 -4.68
C LEU A 242 14.76 20.72 -5.09
N LYS A 243 15.34 20.02 -6.07
CA LYS A 243 16.65 20.38 -6.62
C LYS A 243 16.65 21.77 -7.26
N GLN A 244 15.61 22.11 -8.02
CA GLN A 244 15.47 23.42 -8.66
C GLN A 244 15.32 24.53 -7.62
N GLU A 245 14.48 24.32 -6.60
CA GLU A 245 14.32 25.26 -5.48
C GLU A 245 15.66 25.56 -4.78
N LEU A 246 16.48 24.53 -4.52
CA LEU A 246 17.79 24.71 -3.91
C LEU A 246 18.77 25.48 -4.80
N VAL A 247 18.70 25.29 -6.13
CA VAL A 247 19.54 26.06 -7.07
C VAL A 247 19.11 27.51 -7.12
N LEU A 248 17.80 27.80 -7.11
CA LEU A 248 17.29 29.16 -7.11
C LEU A 248 17.63 29.90 -5.81
N ALA A 249 17.54 29.24 -4.66
CA ALA A 249 17.89 29.84 -3.37
C ALA A 249 19.40 30.14 -3.19
N ALA A 250 20.27 29.56 -4.03
CA ALA A 250 21.71 29.75 -3.98
C ALA A 250 22.22 30.90 -4.89
N ASN A 251 21.36 31.47 -5.73
CA ASN A 251 21.67 32.58 -6.64
C ASN A 251 20.99 33.88 -6.18
#